data_AF-A0A917G7E6-F1
#
_entry.id   AF-A0A917G7E6-F1
#
_cell.length_a   1.000
_cell.length_b   1.000
_cell.length_c   1.000
_cell.angle_alpha   90.00
_cell.angle_beta   90.00
_cell.angle_gamma   90.00
#
_symmetry.space_group_name_H-M   'P 1'
#
loop_
_entity.id
_entity.type
_entity.pdbx_description
1 polymer ?
#
loop_
_entity_poly.entity_id
_entity_poly.type
_entity_poly.pdbx_seq_one_letter_code
_entity_poly.pdbx_strand_id
1 'polypeptide(L)'
;MNNVVLKGDVEEANYKLQQLTEYAQNPFIEALPPIFSEDDVLDRFMVTPRISEQDKQSETNIRYHVLKRVKNFIQPLPIHFEVERRLSTLIRRGYLARNPLDKSFLERIRALHHLREDEEQAHKYIDEIQHLLHAKNDQEEMLNFFVTLSNTVGIPTVLIGTSKAQQLFKGNFRQARRAASDGAIIWDRMDEHSEEWEFFLETLWELQCLKIRSPLTEDVKKTFYEECQGITSVAVNLFILAQERALFDENNEDEIITSNVLRQTAKKDMKIIQPMLNAIRNNDFAAMYKYEDIMINLDELMMNHKRNTQYEGRVKAAMQERKNTVEHKKREMIESLSVEIAALGIFDSLSMDEVIKATKKIVEGSPTNTDNNQIKTQLISNLIEMNNRKKVK
;
A
#
# COMPACT_ATOMS: atom_id res chain seq x y z
N MET A 1 -0.19 -24.73 -29.14
CA MET A 1 -0.37 -24.74 -27.68
C MET A 1 -0.45 -23.29 -27.21
N ASN A 2 -1.54 -22.92 -26.54
CA ASN A 2 -1.80 -21.58 -26.01
C ASN A 2 -0.73 -21.16 -25.00
N ASN A 3 0.21 -20.31 -25.40
CA ASN A 3 1.01 -19.51 -24.48
C ASN A 3 0.41 -18.10 -24.40
N VAL A 4 -0.79 -18.01 -23.82
CA VAL A 4 -1.32 -16.72 -23.41
C VAL A 4 -0.89 -16.51 -21.97
N VAL A 5 0.21 -15.76 -21.78
CA VAL A 5 0.63 -15.25 -20.48
C VAL A 5 -0.26 -14.07 -20.11
N LEU A 6 -1.57 -14.30 -19.97
CA LEU A 6 -2.48 -13.36 -19.33
C LEU A 6 -2.91 -13.99 -18.01
N LYS A 7 -2.17 -13.66 -16.95
CA LYS A 7 -2.62 -13.91 -15.58
C LYS A 7 -3.48 -12.73 -15.16
N GLY A 8 -4.74 -12.99 -14.83
CA GLY A 8 -5.67 -11.98 -14.34
C GLY A 8 -7.10 -12.51 -14.40
N ASP A 9 -7.99 -11.77 -13.76
CA ASP A 9 -9.43 -12.01 -13.84
C ASP A 9 -9.98 -11.39 -15.14
N VAL A 10 -10.99 -12.04 -15.71
CA VAL A 10 -11.72 -11.52 -16.87
C VAL A 10 -13.02 -10.93 -16.37
N GLU A 11 -13.23 -9.65 -16.66
CA GLU A 11 -14.41 -8.89 -16.24
C GLU A 11 -15.21 -8.46 -17.47
N GLU A 12 -16.54 -8.44 -17.36
CA GLU A 12 -17.39 -7.84 -18.40
C GLU A 12 -17.20 -6.32 -18.43
N ALA A 13 -16.97 -5.77 -19.62
CA ALA A 13 -16.73 -4.34 -19.78
C ALA A 13 -17.99 -3.52 -19.47
N ASN A 14 -17.89 -2.61 -18.48
CA ASN A 14 -18.92 -1.63 -18.17
C ASN A 14 -18.46 -0.24 -18.65
N TYR A 15 -19.05 0.23 -19.76
CA TYR A 15 -18.71 1.48 -20.42
C TYR A 15 -19.35 2.69 -19.72
N LYS A 16 -18.52 3.58 -19.19
CA LYS A 16 -18.93 4.72 -18.37
C LYS A 16 -18.74 6.04 -19.09
N LEU A 17 -19.62 7.00 -18.81
CA LEU A 17 -19.46 8.38 -19.27
C LEU A 17 -18.17 8.98 -18.70
N GLN A 18 -17.38 9.63 -19.55
CA GLN A 18 -16.12 10.24 -19.17
C GLN A 18 -16.28 11.73 -18.90
N GLN A 19 -15.54 12.24 -17.89
CA GLN A 19 -15.52 13.65 -17.53
C GLN A 19 -14.72 14.50 -18.53
N LEU A 20 -13.69 13.90 -19.15
CA LEU A 20 -12.87 14.55 -20.15
C LEU A 20 -13.35 14.19 -21.54
N THR A 21 -13.49 15.22 -22.39
CA THR A 21 -14.02 15.09 -23.75
C THR A 21 -13.17 14.16 -24.62
N GLU A 22 -11.86 14.20 -24.46
CA GLU A 22 -10.90 13.37 -25.20
C GLU A 22 -10.97 11.89 -24.82
N TYR A 23 -11.48 11.57 -23.62
CA TYR A 23 -11.63 10.19 -23.15
C TYR A 23 -12.95 9.56 -23.59
N ALA A 24 -13.93 10.38 -24.00
CA ALA A 24 -15.20 9.91 -24.53
C ALA A 24 -15.04 9.25 -25.90
N GLN A 25 -15.96 8.35 -26.25
CA GLN A 25 -15.95 7.58 -27.50
C GLN A 25 -14.69 6.73 -27.68
N ASN A 26 -14.08 6.31 -26.57
CA ASN A 26 -12.99 5.35 -26.57
C ASN A 26 -13.35 4.15 -25.68
N PRO A 27 -13.80 3.03 -26.27
CA PRO A 27 -14.24 1.86 -25.52
C PRO A 27 -13.21 1.34 -24.50
N PHE A 28 -11.92 1.48 -24.78
CA PHE A 28 -10.87 1.04 -23.84
C PHE A 28 -10.76 1.93 -22.60
N ILE A 29 -11.04 3.24 -22.72
CA ILE A 29 -11.03 4.15 -21.58
C ILE A 29 -12.35 4.07 -20.82
N GLU A 30 -13.47 3.99 -21.55
CA GLU A 30 -14.81 3.93 -20.96
C GLU A 30 -15.03 2.70 -20.09
N ALA A 31 -14.35 1.59 -20.38
CA ALA A 31 -14.38 0.37 -19.58
C ALA A 31 -13.55 0.44 -18.29
N LEU A 32 -12.63 1.41 -18.14
CA LEU A 32 -11.78 1.52 -16.96
C LEU A 32 -12.56 1.95 -15.70
N PRO A 33 -12.00 1.75 -14.50
CA PRO A 33 -12.46 2.44 -13.30
C PRO A 33 -12.50 3.97 -13.53
N PRO A 34 -13.35 4.71 -12.77
CA PRO A 34 -13.30 6.17 -12.79
C PRO A 34 -11.90 6.66 -12.39
N ILE A 35 -11.60 7.92 -12.74
CA ILE A 35 -10.39 8.56 -12.21
C ILE A 35 -10.57 8.68 -10.70
N PHE A 36 -9.64 8.10 -9.94
CA PHE A 36 -9.74 8.06 -8.49
C PHE A 36 -9.48 9.45 -7.90
N SER A 37 -10.29 9.81 -6.91
CA SER A 37 -10.03 10.94 -6.02
C SER A 37 -8.97 10.58 -4.98
N GLU A 38 -8.46 11.57 -4.24
CA GLU A 38 -7.55 11.31 -3.12
C GLU A 38 -8.19 10.37 -2.09
N ASP A 39 -9.50 10.50 -1.82
CA ASP A 39 -10.24 9.63 -0.91
C ASP A 39 -10.33 8.18 -1.42
N ASP A 40 -10.54 7.99 -2.73
CA ASP A 40 -10.55 6.66 -3.33
C ASP A 40 -9.19 5.95 -3.19
N VAL A 41 -8.10 6.70 -3.37
CA VAL A 41 -6.74 6.18 -3.20
C VAL A 41 -6.50 5.82 -1.74
N LEU A 42 -6.88 6.69 -0.81
CA LEU A 42 -6.80 6.43 0.62
C LEU A 42 -7.52 5.13 1.01
N ASP A 43 -8.79 5.00 0.61
CA ASP A 43 -9.63 3.85 0.97
C ASP A 43 -9.11 2.53 0.40
N ARG A 44 -8.51 2.57 -0.80
CA ARG A 44 -8.00 1.37 -1.47
C ARG A 44 -6.64 0.93 -0.94
N PHE A 45 -5.79 1.86 -0.53
CA PHE A 45 -4.45 1.56 -0.03
C PHE A 45 -4.41 1.32 1.48
N MET A 46 -5.28 1.97 2.26
CA MET A 46 -5.22 1.89 3.72
C MET A 46 -5.66 0.52 4.21
N VAL A 47 -4.77 -0.14 4.94
CA VAL A 47 -5.08 -1.37 5.66
C VAL A 47 -4.70 -1.17 7.11
N THR A 48 -5.70 -1.04 7.99
CA THR A 48 -5.51 -0.93 9.44
C THR A 48 -5.89 -2.26 10.09
N PRO A 49 -4.92 -3.02 10.62
CA PRO A 49 -5.19 -4.27 11.31
C PRO A 49 -6.08 -4.05 12.53
N ARG A 50 -7.06 -4.94 12.73
CA ARG A 50 -7.92 -4.91 13.90
C ARG A 50 -7.21 -5.52 15.11
N ILE A 51 -7.12 -4.74 16.18
CA ILE A 51 -6.67 -5.17 17.52
C ILE A 51 -7.74 -4.74 18.51
N SER A 52 -8.51 -5.71 19.02
CA SER A 52 -9.56 -5.44 20.00
C SER A 52 -9.07 -5.58 21.44
N GLU A 53 -9.79 -5.01 22.40
CA GLU A 53 -9.50 -5.21 23.83
C GLU A 53 -9.57 -6.69 24.24
N GLN A 54 -10.45 -7.47 23.59
CA GLN A 54 -10.51 -8.92 23.81
C GLN A 54 -9.23 -9.62 23.33
N ASP A 55 -8.67 -9.18 22.20
CA ASP A 55 -7.38 -9.70 21.73
C ASP A 55 -6.28 -9.42 22.76
N LYS A 56 -6.22 -8.20 23.33
CA LYS A 56 -5.23 -7.81 24.35
C LYS A 56 -5.37 -8.56 25.68
N GLN A 57 -6.58 -9.01 26.02
CA GLN A 57 -6.86 -9.79 27.24
C GLN A 57 -6.71 -11.30 27.03
N SER A 58 -6.44 -11.76 25.81
CA SER A 58 -6.30 -13.18 25.51
C SER A 58 -4.97 -13.75 26.04
N GLU A 59 -4.89 -15.08 26.10
CA GLU A 59 -3.66 -15.78 26.49
C GLU A 59 -2.47 -15.39 25.59
N THR A 60 -1.26 -15.45 26.14
CA THR A 60 -0.02 -15.04 25.46
C THR A 60 0.15 -15.67 24.08
N ASN A 61 -0.15 -16.96 23.91
CA ASN A 61 -0.07 -17.64 22.62
C ASN A 61 -1.08 -17.10 21.59
N ILE A 62 -2.28 -16.70 22.01
CA ILE A 62 -3.26 -16.08 21.12
C ILE A 62 -2.78 -14.68 20.71
N ARG A 63 -2.28 -13.89 21.68
CA ARG A 63 -1.74 -12.54 21.42
C ARG A 63 -0.57 -12.57 20.44
N TYR A 64 0.27 -13.60 20.51
CA TYR A 64 1.33 -13.84 19.53
C TYR A 64 0.81 -13.91 18.08
N HIS A 65 -0.29 -14.63 17.84
CA HIS A 65 -0.91 -14.69 16.52
C HIS A 65 -1.55 -13.35 16.12
N VAL A 66 -2.13 -12.62 17.07
CA VAL A 66 -2.68 -11.28 16.83
C VAL A 66 -1.58 -10.30 16.39
N LEU A 67 -0.38 -10.35 17.00
CA LEU A 67 0.77 -9.53 16.59
C LEU A 67 1.12 -9.69 15.11
N LYS A 68 0.94 -10.89 14.54
CA LYS A 68 1.24 -11.12 13.12
C LYS A 68 0.25 -10.42 12.18
N ARG A 69 -0.94 -9.98 12.65
CA ARG A 69 -1.86 -9.15 11.87
C ARG A 69 -1.26 -7.79 11.53
N VAL A 70 -0.35 -7.27 12.36
CA VAL A 70 0.31 -5.97 12.15
C VAL A 70 1.15 -5.98 10.86
N LYS A 71 1.58 -7.15 10.36
CA LYS A 71 2.27 -7.26 9.07
C LYS A 71 1.44 -6.77 7.88
N ASN A 72 0.12 -6.78 8.00
CA ASN A 72 -0.78 -6.33 6.94
C ASN A 72 -1.02 -4.81 7.01
N PHE A 73 -0.39 -4.10 7.96
CA PHE A 73 -0.52 -2.66 8.05
C PHE A 73 0.03 -1.96 6.81
N ILE A 74 -0.84 -1.18 6.17
CA ILE A 74 -0.47 -0.33 5.04
C ILE A 74 -1.02 1.06 5.31
N GLN A 75 -0.12 2.04 5.38
CA GLN A 75 -0.45 3.44 5.45
C GLN A 75 -0.17 4.10 4.10
N PRO A 76 -1.18 4.75 3.48
CA PRO A 76 -0.96 5.52 2.27
C PRO A 76 0.01 6.69 2.51
N LEU A 77 1.20 6.58 1.98
CA LEU A 77 2.19 7.66 1.88
C LEU A 77 1.94 8.55 0.64
N PRO A 78 2.39 9.82 0.62
CA PRO A 78 2.26 10.73 -0.53
C PRO A 78 2.70 10.13 -1.86
N ILE A 79 3.75 9.30 -1.84
CA ILE A 79 4.28 8.61 -3.02
C ILE A 79 3.26 7.69 -3.69
N HIS A 80 2.31 7.09 -2.95
CA HIS A 80 1.29 6.22 -3.53
C HIS A 80 0.30 7.00 -4.41
N PHE A 81 -0.03 8.23 -4.03
CA PHE A 81 -0.89 9.11 -4.82
C PHE A 81 -0.19 9.55 -6.11
N GLU A 82 1.12 9.80 -6.03
CA GLU A 82 1.91 10.12 -7.20
C GLU A 82 1.98 8.93 -8.16
N VAL A 83 2.26 7.73 -7.64
CA VAL A 83 2.30 6.48 -8.41
C VAL A 83 0.93 6.21 -9.06
N GLU A 84 -0.16 6.29 -8.30
CA GLU A 84 -1.52 6.10 -8.87
C GLU A 84 -1.76 7.08 -10.01
N ARG A 85 -1.53 8.38 -9.79
CA ARG A 85 -1.80 9.42 -10.80
C ARG A 85 -1.02 9.17 -12.09
N ARG A 86 0.26 8.81 -11.98
CA ARG A 86 1.11 8.51 -13.14
C ARG A 86 0.64 7.26 -13.87
N LEU A 87 0.34 6.17 -13.15
CA LEU A 87 -0.19 4.93 -13.76
C LEU A 87 -1.55 5.17 -14.44
N SER A 88 -2.44 5.87 -13.76
CA SER A 88 -3.80 6.21 -14.22
C SER A 88 -3.76 7.03 -15.51
N THR A 89 -2.84 7.98 -15.60
CA THR A 89 -2.61 8.80 -16.80
C THR A 89 -1.94 8.01 -17.91
N LEU A 90 -0.91 7.22 -17.60
CA LEU A 90 -0.16 6.40 -18.55
C LEU A 90 -1.07 5.41 -19.28
N ILE A 91 -1.94 4.70 -18.56
CA ILE A 91 -2.89 3.74 -19.13
C ILE A 91 -3.85 4.46 -20.10
N ARG A 92 -4.48 5.55 -19.66
CA ARG A 92 -5.48 6.28 -20.47
C ARG A 92 -4.86 6.93 -21.70
N ARG A 93 -3.67 7.55 -21.57
CA ARG A 93 -2.91 8.08 -22.72
C ARG A 93 -2.52 6.98 -23.70
N GLY A 94 -2.12 5.82 -23.19
CA GLY A 94 -1.86 4.65 -24.03
C GLY A 94 -3.08 4.20 -24.83
N TYR A 95 -4.29 4.29 -24.26
CA TYR A 95 -5.53 3.95 -24.98
C TYR A 95 -6.02 5.03 -25.92
N LEU A 96 -5.71 6.31 -25.69
CA LEU A 96 -6.03 7.38 -26.64
C LEU A 96 -5.42 7.11 -28.03
N ALA A 97 -4.15 6.74 -28.08
CA ALA A 97 -3.45 6.43 -29.34
C ALA A 97 -3.94 5.13 -30.01
N ARG A 98 -4.75 4.34 -29.30
CA ARG A 98 -5.19 2.99 -29.66
C ARG A 98 -6.71 2.84 -29.64
N ASN A 99 -7.44 3.93 -29.91
CA ASN A 99 -8.89 3.90 -29.91
C ASN A 99 -9.40 2.91 -31.00
N PRO A 100 -10.13 1.84 -30.64
CA PRO A 100 -10.60 0.85 -31.61
C PRO A 100 -11.65 1.40 -32.58
N LEU A 101 -12.26 2.55 -32.28
CA LEU A 101 -13.20 3.24 -33.17
C LEU A 101 -12.51 4.22 -34.13
N ASP A 102 -11.21 4.50 -33.94
CA ASP A 102 -10.43 5.33 -34.86
C ASP A 102 -10.02 4.52 -36.10
N LYS A 103 -10.51 4.96 -37.26
CA LYS A 103 -10.20 4.34 -38.56
C LYS A 103 -8.70 4.31 -38.83
N SER A 104 -7.97 5.37 -38.46
CA SER A 104 -6.52 5.46 -38.68
C SER A 104 -5.76 4.40 -37.88
N PHE A 105 -6.23 4.11 -36.66
CA PHE A 105 -5.66 3.07 -35.81
C PHE A 105 -5.93 1.68 -36.37
N LEU A 106 -7.14 1.41 -36.85
CA LEU A 106 -7.48 0.14 -37.49
C LEU A 106 -6.65 -0.10 -38.76
N GLU A 107 -6.42 0.93 -39.57
CA GLU A 107 -5.54 0.86 -40.74
C GLU A 107 -4.10 0.52 -40.35
N ARG A 108 -3.56 1.14 -39.28
CA ARG A 108 -2.24 0.80 -38.73
C ARG A 108 -2.14 -0.65 -38.26
N ILE A 109 -3.13 -1.14 -37.51
CA ILE A 109 -3.15 -2.55 -37.05
C ILE A 109 -3.23 -3.52 -38.23
N ARG A 110 -4.07 -3.23 -39.24
CA ARG A 110 -4.17 -4.08 -40.44
C ARG A 110 -2.86 -4.12 -41.21
N ALA A 111 -2.19 -2.98 -41.39
CA ALA A 111 -0.86 -2.94 -42.00
C ALA A 111 0.14 -3.80 -41.20
N LEU A 112 0.17 -3.69 -39.88
CA LEU A 112 1.02 -4.53 -39.01
C LEU A 112 0.65 -6.02 -39.08
N HIS A 113 -0.63 -6.36 -39.23
CA HIS A 113 -1.09 -7.74 -39.38
C HIS A 113 -0.68 -8.34 -40.73
N HIS A 114 -0.83 -7.59 -41.83
CA HIS A 114 -0.38 -8.02 -43.15
C HIS A 114 1.15 -8.18 -43.22
N LEU A 115 1.91 -7.27 -42.58
CA LEU A 115 3.35 -7.43 -42.39
C LEU A 115 3.73 -8.66 -41.54
N ARG A 116 2.79 -9.18 -40.74
CA ARG A 116 2.95 -10.42 -39.98
C ARG A 116 2.60 -11.68 -40.78
N GLU A 117 1.74 -11.55 -41.80
CA GLU A 117 1.39 -12.65 -42.71
C GLU A 117 2.50 -12.91 -43.73
N ASP A 118 3.29 -11.89 -44.08
CA ASP A 118 4.59 -12.09 -44.73
C ASP A 118 5.56 -12.72 -43.71
N GLU A 119 5.67 -14.05 -43.73
CA GLU A 119 6.47 -14.84 -42.78
C GLU A 119 7.92 -14.33 -42.65
N GLU A 120 8.51 -13.81 -43.73
CA GLU A 120 9.88 -13.28 -43.75
C GLU A 120 10.03 -11.99 -42.93
N GLN A 121 9.05 -11.09 -43.00
CA GLN A 121 9.08 -9.81 -42.30
C GLN A 121 8.65 -9.98 -40.83
N ALA A 122 7.69 -10.87 -40.57
CA ALA A 122 7.26 -11.26 -39.24
C ALA A 122 8.38 -11.94 -38.45
N HIS A 123 9.10 -12.87 -39.09
CA HIS A 123 10.32 -13.47 -38.53
C HIS A 123 11.35 -12.39 -38.28
N LYS A 124 11.55 -11.40 -39.16
CA LYS A 124 12.49 -10.30 -38.91
C LYS A 124 12.13 -9.44 -37.70
N TYR A 125 10.85 -9.12 -37.47
CA TYR A 125 10.42 -8.36 -36.28
C TYR A 125 10.46 -9.19 -34.99
N ILE A 126 10.08 -10.48 -35.07
CA ILE A 126 10.19 -11.41 -33.94
C ILE A 126 11.66 -11.69 -33.64
N ASP A 127 12.50 -11.83 -34.66
CA ASP A 127 13.95 -11.97 -34.55
C ASP A 127 14.57 -10.68 -34.04
N GLU A 128 14.14 -9.47 -34.44
CA GLU A 128 14.63 -8.23 -33.80
C GLU A 128 14.25 -8.20 -32.33
N ILE A 129 13.01 -8.54 -31.97
CA ILE A 129 12.58 -8.62 -30.58
C ILE A 129 13.32 -9.73 -29.83
N GLN A 130 13.57 -10.90 -30.44
CA GLN A 130 14.30 -12.01 -29.83
C GLN A 130 15.80 -11.75 -29.75
N HIS A 131 16.39 -11.10 -30.75
CA HIS A 131 17.79 -10.68 -30.79
C HIS A 131 18.03 -9.57 -29.77
N LEU A 132 17.08 -8.64 -29.61
CA LEU A 132 17.04 -7.66 -28.52
C LEU A 132 16.78 -8.31 -27.14
N LEU A 133 15.99 -9.39 -27.04
CA LEU A 133 15.81 -10.18 -25.80
C LEU A 133 17.04 -11.08 -25.50
N HIS A 134 17.82 -11.43 -26.53
CA HIS A 134 19.07 -12.19 -26.44
C HIS A 134 20.30 -11.30 -26.27
N ALA A 135 20.12 -9.98 -26.18
CA ALA A 135 21.11 -9.00 -25.73
C ALA A 135 21.42 -9.19 -24.23
N LYS A 136 21.94 -10.37 -23.86
CA LYS A 136 22.26 -10.73 -22.47
C LYS A 136 23.38 -9.88 -21.87
N ASN A 137 24.05 -9.04 -22.68
CA ASN A 137 25.24 -8.29 -22.26
C ASN A 137 25.28 -6.81 -22.68
N ASP A 138 24.31 -6.28 -23.44
CA ASP A 138 24.33 -4.87 -23.85
C ASP A 138 23.17 -4.07 -23.23
N GLN A 139 23.51 -3.23 -22.26
CA GLN A 139 22.57 -2.38 -21.54
C GLN A 139 21.95 -1.32 -22.45
N GLU A 140 22.63 -0.91 -23.52
CA GLU A 140 22.12 0.12 -24.44
C GLU A 140 21.00 -0.42 -25.34
N GLU A 141 21.13 -1.66 -25.81
CA GLU A 141 20.12 -2.30 -26.66
C GLU A 141 18.80 -2.52 -25.92
N MET A 142 18.86 -2.93 -24.65
CA MET A 142 17.68 -3.05 -23.77
C MET A 142 16.96 -1.71 -23.56
N LEU A 143 17.72 -0.61 -23.42
CA LEU A 143 17.12 0.73 -23.30
C LEU A 143 16.48 1.19 -24.61
N ASN A 144 17.16 0.97 -25.74
CA ASN A 144 16.61 1.27 -27.06
C ASN A 144 15.34 0.47 -27.35
N PHE A 145 15.26 -0.78 -26.89
CA PHE A 145 14.05 -1.60 -26.97
C PHE A 145 12.87 -0.94 -26.24
N PHE A 146 13.03 -0.53 -24.98
CA PHE A 146 11.95 0.13 -24.24
C PHE A 146 11.53 1.47 -24.85
N VAL A 147 12.50 2.26 -25.35
CA VAL A 147 12.22 3.52 -26.06
C VAL A 147 11.41 3.25 -27.34
N THR A 148 11.72 2.20 -28.08
CA THR A 148 11.02 1.81 -29.31
C THR A 148 9.60 1.32 -29.02
N LEU A 149 9.41 0.49 -27.99
CA LEU A 149 8.08 0.04 -27.56
C LEU A 149 7.19 1.23 -27.18
N SER A 150 7.73 2.18 -26.41
CA SER A 150 6.98 3.35 -25.96
C SER A 150 6.65 4.30 -27.13
N ASN A 151 7.63 4.69 -27.94
CA ASN A 151 7.47 5.76 -28.93
C ASN A 151 6.92 5.28 -30.28
N THR A 152 7.29 4.07 -30.71
CA THR A 152 6.94 3.55 -32.04
C THR A 152 5.69 2.67 -31.97
N VAL A 153 5.58 1.80 -30.96
CA VAL A 153 4.45 0.86 -30.84
C VAL A 153 3.30 1.47 -30.04
N GLY A 154 3.55 2.54 -29.27
CA GLY A 154 2.52 3.19 -28.43
C GLY A 154 2.07 2.30 -27.27
N ILE A 155 2.93 1.39 -26.80
CA ILE A 155 2.64 0.55 -25.63
C ILE A 155 3.11 1.29 -24.37
N PRO A 156 2.19 1.65 -23.45
CA PRO A 156 2.58 2.22 -22.18
C PRO A 156 3.45 1.24 -21.41
N THR A 157 4.67 1.65 -21.07
CA THR A 157 5.64 0.81 -20.37
C THR A 157 6.00 1.46 -19.05
N VAL A 158 5.98 0.67 -17.97
CA VAL A 158 6.41 1.10 -16.63
C VAL A 158 7.71 0.36 -16.32
N LEU A 159 8.78 1.11 -16.10
CA LEU A 159 10.07 0.56 -15.70
C LEU A 159 10.15 0.58 -14.17
N ILE A 160 10.27 -0.60 -13.56
CA ILE A 160 10.43 -0.77 -12.12
C ILE A 160 11.78 -1.44 -11.88
N GLY A 161 12.60 -0.87 -11.01
CA GLY A 161 13.91 -1.40 -10.68
C GLY A 161 14.40 -0.92 -9.34
N THR A 162 15.35 -1.66 -8.77
CA THR A 162 16.07 -1.25 -7.56
C THR A 162 17.15 -0.23 -7.91
N SER A 163 17.87 0.30 -6.92
CA SER A 163 18.97 1.26 -7.11
C SER A 163 20.06 0.79 -8.08
N LYS A 164 20.25 -0.52 -8.24
CA LYS A 164 21.19 -1.10 -9.24
C LYS A 164 20.74 -0.79 -10.67
N ALA A 165 19.43 -0.73 -10.92
CA ALA A 165 18.89 -0.36 -12.22
C ALA A 165 19.24 1.10 -12.57
N GLN A 166 19.38 2.00 -11.59
CA GLN A 166 19.82 3.39 -11.84
C GLN A 166 21.20 3.45 -12.49
N GLN A 167 22.12 2.54 -12.14
CA GLN A 167 23.46 2.50 -12.75
C GLN A 167 23.41 2.16 -14.24
N LEU A 168 22.42 1.37 -14.67
CA LEU A 168 22.17 1.07 -16.09
C LEU A 168 21.82 2.34 -16.88
N PHE A 169 21.24 3.34 -16.22
CA PHE A 169 20.82 4.59 -16.84
C PHE A 169 21.89 5.71 -16.76
N LYS A 170 22.98 5.54 -16.00
CA LYS A 170 24.03 6.57 -15.80
C LYS A 170 24.83 6.88 -17.08
N GLY A 171 25.08 5.89 -17.93
CA GLY A 171 25.76 6.09 -19.22
C GLY A 171 24.86 6.75 -20.29
N ASN A 172 23.57 6.40 -20.31
CA ASN A 172 22.62 6.74 -21.37
C ASN A 172 21.45 7.61 -20.90
N PHE A 173 21.74 8.58 -20.04
CA PHE A 173 20.77 9.48 -19.41
C PHE A 173 19.80 10.18 -20.39
N ARG A 174 20.20 10.34 -21.67
CA ARG A 174 19.34 10.89 -22.73
C ARG A 174 18.27 9.89 -23.21
N GLN A 175 18.58 8.60 -23.25
CA GLN A 175 17.63 7.54 -23.61
C GLN A 175 16.76 7.16 -22.42
N ALA A 176 17.34 7.10 -21.21
CA ALA A 176 16.62 6.86 -19.96
C ALA A 176 15.50 7.90 -19.70
N ARG A 177 15.80 9.19 -19.85
CA ARG A 177 14.80 10.28 -19.75
C ARG A 177 13.75 10.23 -20.85
N ARG A 178 14.05 9.64 -22.02
CA ARG A 178 13.07 9.45 -23.10
C ARG A 178 12.16 8.25 -22.84
N ALA A 179 12.67 7.18 -22.24
CA ALA A 179 11.87 6.05 -21.77
C ALA A 179 10.98 6.44 -20.59
N ALA A 180 11.49 7.32 -19.70
CA ALA A 180 10.74 7.93 -18.60
C ALA A 180 10.13 9.28 -19.02
N SER A 181 9.38 9.30 -20.12
CA SER A 181 8.79 10.51 -20.73
C SER A 181 7.89 11.32 -19.77
N ASP A 182 7.26 10.67 -18.79
CA ASP A 182 6.47 11.28 -17.71
C ASP A 182 7.27 11.44 -16.38
N GLY A 183 8.61 11.42 -16.46
CA GLY A 183 9.55 11.51 -15.34
C GLY A 183 9.77 10.19 -14.59
N ALA A 184 10.76 10.15 -13.71
CA ALA A 184 10.97 9.04 -12.78
C ALA A 184 10.27 9.33 -11.45
N ILE A 185 9.80 8.30 -10.76
CA ILE A 185 9.42 8.36 -9.35
C ILE A 185 10.56 7.70 -8.57
N ILE A 186 11.09 8.43 -7.59
CA ILE A 186 12.09 7.89 -6.67
C ILE A 186 11.39 7.63 -5.34
N TRP A 187 11.32 6.36 -4.98
CA TRP A 187 10.74 5.93 -3.72
C TRP A 187 11.86 5.67 -2.73
N ASP A 188 12.11 6.65 -1.87
CA ASP A 188 13.16 6.58 -0.84
C ASP A 188 12.57 6.38 0.57
N ARG A 189 13.43 6.16 1.56
CA ARG A 189 13.07 6.13 2.98
C ARG A 189 12.51 7.48 3.47
N MET A 190 11.76 7.43 4.56
CA MET A 190 11.28 8.64 5.23
C MET A 190 12.40 9.29 6.05
N ASP A 191 12.43 10.62 6.08
CA ASP A 191 13.36 11.39 6.89
C ASP A 191 12.89 11.47 8.35
N GLU A 192 13.82 11.48 9.31
CA GLU A 192 13.54 11.50 10.76
C GLU A 192 12.65 12.67 11.18
N HIS A 193 12.84 13.82 10.53
CA HIS A 193 12.17 15.06 10.85
C HIS A 193 11.01 15.36 9.89
N SER A 194 10.68 14.42 9.00
CA SER A 194 9.51 14.57 8.13
C SER A 194 8.21 14.36 8.90
N GLU A 195 7.20 15.17 8.57
CA GLU A 195 5.84 14.97 9.08
C GLU A 195 5.28 13.59 8.68
N GLU A 196 5.73 13.08 7.53
CA GLU A 196 5.42 11.74 7.00
C GLU A 196 5.86 10.64 7.98
N TRP A 197 7.11 10.70 8.45
CA TRP A 197 7.64 9.75 9.42
C TRP A 197 6.92 9.83 10.76
N GLU A 198 6.73 11.04 11.28
CA GLU A 198 6.05 11.23 12.56
C GLU A 198 4.64 10.64 12.52
N PHE A 199 3.88 10.95 11.47
CA PHE A 199 2.53 10.45 11.30
C PHE A 199 2.48 8.92 11.09
N PHE A 200 3.42 8.36 10.32
CA PHE A 200 3.57 6.91 10.17
C PHE A 200 3.85 6.21 11.50
N LEU A 201 4.79 6.74 12.28
CA LEU A 201 5.17 6.17 13.56
C LEU A 201 4.01 6.26 14.57
N GLU A 202 3.32 7.39 14.66
CA GLU A 202 2.15 7.56 15.53
C GLU A 202 1.05 6.55 15.21
N THR A 203 0.73 6.38 13.93
CA THR A 203 -0.31 5.44 13.48
C THR A 203 0.10 3.99 13.75
N LEU A 204 1.36 3.62 13.46
CA LEU A 204 1.89 2.30 13.77
C LEU A 204 1.85 2.01 15.28
N TRP A 205 2.16 3.02 16.11
CA TRP A 205 2.21 2.90 17.57
C TRP A 205 0.83 2.70 18.21
N GLU A 206 -0.26 2.99 17.51
CA GLU A 206 -1.62 2.65 17.96
C GLU A 206 -1.90 1.15 17.88
N LEU A 207 -1.14 0.41 17.07
CA LEU A 207 -1.33 -1.03 16.83
C LEU A 207 -0.61 -1.91 17.88
N GLN A 208 -0.61 -1.47 19.14
CA GLN A 208 -0.07 -2.27 20.24
C GLN A 208 -1.04 -3.37 20.69
N CYS A 209 -0.55 -4.60 20.77
CA CYS A 209 -1.28 -5.78 21.25
C CYS A 209 -0.93 -6.17 22.70
N LEU A 210 -0.12 -5.36 23.38
CA LEU A 210 0.34 -5.59 24.75
C LEU A 210 -0.75 -5.18 25.76
N LYS A 211 -0.65 -5.67 26.99
CA LYS A 211 -1.63 -5.38 28.05
C LYS A 211 -1.71 -3.89 28.38
N ILE A 212 -0.56 -3.24 28.48
CA ILE A 212 -0.44 -1.82 28.82
C ILE A 212 0.07 -1.06 27.60
N ARG A 213 -0.63 0.01 27.24
CA ARG A 213 -0.21 0.86 26.13
C ARG A 213 1.04 1.63 26.54
N SER A 214 2.14 1.38 25.84
CA SER A 214 3.41 2.07 26.06
C SER A 214 3.35 3.49 25.49
N PRO A 215 3.81 4.52 26.23
CA PRO A 215 3.84 5.89 25.72
C PRO A 215 4.88 6.05 24.60
N LEU A 216 4.54 6.82 23.58
CA LEU A 216 5.47 7.22 22.52
C LEU A 216 6.26 8.45 22.98
N THR A 217 7.31 8.24 23.79
CA THR A 217 8.17 9.32 24.26
C THR A 217 9.19 9.73 23.20
N GLU A 218 9.77 10.92 23.32
CA GLU A 218 10.80 11.40 22.38
C GLU A 218 12.03 10.48 22.32
N ASP A 219 12.44 9.90 23.47
CA ASP A 219 13.54 8.93 23.51
C ASP A 219 13.20 7.64 22.74
N VAL A 220 11.95 7.18 22.83
CA VAL A 220 11.45 6.04 22.06
C VAL A 220 11.37 6.37 20.57
N LYS A 221 10.83 7.54 20.19
CA LYS A 221 10.76 7.98 18.78
C LYS A 221 12.14 7.99 18.14
N LYS A 222 13.11 8.64 18.80
CA LYS A 222 14.49 8.72 18.33
C LYS A 222 15.13 7.35 18.21
N THR A 223 15.04 6.53 19.27
CA THR A 223 15.60 5.17 19.25
C THR A 223 14.96 4.31 18.16
N PHE A 224 13.66 4.46 17.93
CA PHE A 224 12.94 3.72 16.89
C PHE A 224 13.45 4.08 15.50
N TYR A 225 13.61 5.38 15.20
CA TYR A 225 14.19 5.82 13.93
C TYR A 225 15.65 5.36 13.78
N GLU A 226 16.47 5.48 14.82
CA GLU A 226 17.87 5.02 14.81
C GLU A 226 17.98 3.54 14.38
N GLU A 227 17.06 2.69 14.83
CA GLU A 227 17.09 1.25 14.57
C GLU A 227 16.43 0.82 13.25
N CYS A 228 15.53 1.63 12.65
CA CYS A 228 14.87 1.28 11.38
C CYS A 228 15.26 2.14 10.18
N GLN A 229 15.89 3.30 10.43
CA GLN A 229 16.37 4.25 9.42
C GLN A 229 15.27 4.74 8.45
N GLY A 230 14.02 4.87 8.90
CA GLY A 230 12.91 5.40 8.10
C GLY A 230 12.37 4.44 7.02
N ILE A 231 12.81 3.18 7.02
CA ILE A 231 12.33 2.15 6.08
C ILE A 231 11.06 1.51 6.64
N THR A 232 9.93 1.64 5.94
CA THR A 232 8.60 1.17 6.40
C THR A 232 8.59 -0.30 6.80
N SER A 233 9.14 -1.19 5.96
CA SER A 233 9.16 -2.64 6.22
C SER A 233 10.01 -3.00 7.44
N VAL A 234 11.13 -2.30 7.63
CA VAL A 234 12.01 -2.47 8.79
C VAL A 234 11.33 -1.94 10.05
N ALA A 235 10.66 -0.79 9.97
CA ALA A 235 9.90 -0.19 11.07
C ALA A 235 8.78 -1.11 11.56
N VAL A 236 7.94 -1.62 10.64
CA VAL A 236 6.86 -2.57 10.98
C VAL A 236 7.44 -3.85 11.60
N ASN A 237 8.54 -4.37 11.04
CA ASN A 237 9.18 -5.57 11.56
C ASN A 237 9.78 -5.36 12.97
N LEU A 238 10.48 -4.24 13.18
CA LEU A 238 11.02 -3.85 14.49
C LEU A 238 9.90 -3.74 15.53
N PHE A 239 8.77 -3.11 15.16
CA PHE A 239 7.62 -2.96 16.06
C PHE A 239 7.00 -4.31 16.46
N ILE A 240 6.84 -5.23 15.51
CA ILE A 240 6.31 -6.58 15.80
C ILE A 240 7.26 -7.36 16.71
N LEU A 241 8.56 -7.34 16.40
CA LEU A 241 9.56 -8.07 17.16
C LEU A 241 9.75 -7.48 18.57
N ALA A 242 9.65 -6.16 18.72
CA ALA A 242 9.76 -5.50 20.02
C ALA A 242 8.58 -5.86 20.93
N GLN A 243 7.36 -5.92 20.36
CA GLN A 243 6.19 -6.40 21.09
C GLN A 243 6.30 -7.89 21.45
N GLU A 244 6.76 -8.72 20.52
CA GLU A 244 7.02 -10.14 20.77
C GLU A 244 8.03 -10.32 21.92
N ARG A 245 9.11 -9.54 21.92
CA ARG A 245 10.09 -9.54 23.00
C ARG A 245 9.50 -9.11 24.33
N ALA A 246 8.72 -8.02 24.36
CA ALA A 246 8.07 -7.54 25.58
C ALA A 246 7.03 -8.54 26.12
N LEU A 247 6.34 -9.26 25.22
CA LEU A 247 5.32 -10.25 25.55
C LEU A 247 5.89 -11.50 26.26
N PHE A 248 7.12 -11.90 25.95
CA PHE A 248 7.77 -13.09 26.51
C PHE A 248 8.88 -12.77 27.53
N ASP A 249 9.12 -11.51 27.85
CA ASP A 249 10.12 -11.12 28.85
C ASP A 249 9.51 -11.18 30.26
N GLU A 250 9.90 -12.21 31.02
CA GLU A 250 9.45 -12.41 32.41
C GLU A 250 9.85 -11.25 33.34
N ASN A 251 10.86 -10.45 32.98
CA ASN A 251 11.28 -9.28 33.77
C ASN A 251 10.50 -8.00 33.40
N ASN A 252 9.59 -8.08 32.43
CA ASN A 252 8.76 -6.97 31.95
C ASN A 252 7.28 -7.30 32.19
N GLU A 253 6.87 -7.39 33.45
CA GLU A 253 5.50 -7.75 33.85
C GLU A 253 4.43 -6.83 33.24
N ASP A 254 4.78 -5.56 33.04
CA ASP A 254 3.91 -4.53 32.46
C ASP A 254 3.88 -4.55 30.93
N GLU A 255 4.69 -5.39 30.27
CA GLU A 255 4.81 -5.51 28.82
C GLU A 255 5.06 -4.15 28.14
N ILE A 256 5.95 -3.32 28.69
CA ILE A 256 6.20 -1.96 28.17
C ILE A 256 7.33 -1.99 27.13
N ILE A 257 7.10 -1.35 25.98
CA ILE A 257 8.12 -1.11 24.96
C ILE A 257 8.93 0.12 25.36
N THR A 258 10.19 -0.11 25.75
CA THR A 258 11.16 0.94 26.06
C THR A 258 12.26 1.03 24.99
N SER A 259 13.03 2.10 25.00
CA SER A 259 14.21 2.26 24.14
C SER A 259 15.21 1.11 24.29
N ASN A 260 15.34 0.55 25.50
CA ASN A 260 16.18 -0.63 25.73
C ASN A 260 15.62 -1.87 25.02
N VAL A 261 14.31 -2.10 25.06
CA VAL A 261 13.66 -3.21 24.33
C VAL A 261 13.88 -3.07 22.84
N LEU A 262 13.75 -1.87 22.28
CA LEU A 262 14.00 -1.59 20.85
C LEU A 262 15.45 -1.92 20.46
N ARG A 263 16.43 -1.39 21.18
CA ARG A 263 17.86 -1.65 20.93
C ARG A 263 18.21 -3.12 21.05
N GLN A 264 17.66 -3.81 22.05
CA GLN A 264 17.89 -5.24 22.22
C GLN A 264 17.28 -6.07 21.09
N THR A 265 16.07 -5.71 20.65
CA THR A 265 15.38 -6.34 19.52
C THR A 265 16.19 -6.18 18.25
N ALA A 266 16.61 -4.95 17.95
CA ALA A 266 17.40 -4.66 16.77
C ALA A 266 18.74 -5.42 16.76
N LYS A 267 19.41 -5.50 17.92
CA LYS A 267 20.69 -6.21 18.08
C LYS A 267 20.55 -7.74 17.97
N LYS A 268 19.52 -8.33 18.58
CA LYS A 268 19.38 -9.80 18.68
C LYS A 268 18.59 -10.39 17.51
N ASP A 269 17.44 -9.79 17.19
CA ASP A 269 16.44 -10.37 16.27
C ASP A 269 16.61 -9.86 14.84
N MET A 270 17.22 -8.68 14.65
CA MET A 270 17.46 -8.09 13.32
C MET A 270 18.94 -8.16 12.89
N LYS A 271 19.74 -9.03 13.51
CA LYS A 271 21.20 -9.15 13.30
C LYS A 271 21.61 -9.27 11.82
N ILE A 272 20.79 -9.91 10.99
CA ILE A 272 21.07 -10.10 9.55
C ILE A 272 21.09 -8.76 8.81
N ILE A 273 20.19 -7.84 9.14
CA ILE A 273 20.04 -6.55 8.47
C ILE A 273 20.79 -5.41 9.19
N GLN A 274 21.34 -5.66 10.38
CA GLN A 274 22.12 -4.69 11.15
C GLN A 274 23.34 -4.13 10.38
N PRO A 275 24.17 -4.92 9.67
CA PRO A 275 25.26 -4.36 8.87
C PRO A 275 24.78 -3.35 7.82
N MET A 276 23.64 -3.67 7.20
CA MET A 276 22.94 -2.82 6.24
C MET A 276 22.45 -1.52 6.88
N LEU A 277 21.76 -1.61 8.02
CA LEU A 277 21.24 -0.43 8.75
C LEU A 277 22.38 0.47 9.27
N ASN A 278 23.49 -0.13 9.67
CA ASN A 278 24.69 0.60 10.09
C ASN A 278 25.33 1.36 8.93
N ALA A 279 25.40 0.75 7.74
CA ALA A 279 25.89 1.43 6.54
C ALA A 279 25.03 2.66 6.23
N ILE A 280 23.70 2.49 6.25
CA ILE A 280 22.71 3.55 6.05
C ILE A 280 22.87 4.68 7.07
N ARG A 281 23.00 4.33 8.37
CA ARG A 281 23.13 5.30 9.46
C ARG A 281 24.40 6.14 9.36
N ASN A 282 25.49 5.53 8.92
CA ASN A 282 26.78 6.20 8.79
C ASN A 282 26.99 6.89 7.44
N ASN A 283 26.00 6.84 6.54
CA ASN A 283 26.14 7.26 5.14
C ASN A 283 27.35 6.59 4.46
N ASP A 284 27.66 5.33 4.79
CA ASP A 284 28.77 4.59 4.19
C ASP A 284 28.37 4.03 2.82
N PHE A 285 28.51 4.87 1.80
CA PHE A 285 28.17 4.55 0.42
C PHE A 285 28.85 3.25 -0.07
N ALA A 286 30.12 3.00 0.30
CA ALA A 286 30.86 1.83 -0.16
C ALA A 286 30.32 0.52 0.46
N ALA A 287 29.86 0.57 1.70
CA ALA A 287 29.15 -0.54 2.32
C ALA A 287 27.75 -0.72 1.74
N MET A 288 27.01 0.35 1.46
CA MET A 288 25.68 0.28 0.84
C MET A 288 25.71 -0.43 -0.52
N TYR A 289 26.71 -0.16 -1.38
CA TYR A 289 26.86 -0.82 -2.68
C TYR A 289 27.01 -2.35 -2.63
N LYS A 290 27.39 -2.91 -1.47
CA LYS A 290 27.53 -4.37 -1.29
C LYS A 290 26.20 -5.07 -1.03
N TYR A 291 25.17 -4.32 -0.67
CA TYR A 291 23.83 -4.83 -0.40
C TYR A 291 22.94 -4.41 -1.56
N GLU A 292 22.42 -5.38 -2.30
CA GLU A 292 21.65 -5.14 -3.54
C GLU A 292 20.41 -4.25 -3.32
N ASP A 293 19.96 -4.16 -2.06
CA ASP A 293 18.73 -3.50 -1.62
C ASP A 293 18.96 -2.16 -0.86
N ILE A 294 20.16 -1.54 -0.90
CA ILE A 294 20.44 -0.27 -0.20
C ILE A 294 20.88 0.89 -1.14
N MET A 295 20.05 1.96 -1.18
CA MET A 295 20.27 3.45 -1.30
C MET A 295 21.59 4.05 -1.88
N ILE A 296 21.71 5.21 -2.56
CA ILE A 296 20.97 6.51 -2.70
C ILE A 296 21.19 7.07 -4.14
N ASN A 297 20.23 7.85 -4.65
CA ASN A 297 20.33 8.66 -5.87
C ASN A 297 21.55 9.62 -5.84
N LEU A 298 22.58 9.35 -6.66
CA LEU A 298 23.78 10.20 -6.71
C LEU A 298 23.51 11.60 -7.28
N ASP A 299 22.40 11.81 -8.00
CA ASP A 299 22.17 13.03 -8.77
C ASP A 299 21.32 14.08 -8.01
N GLU A 300 20.73 13.73 -6.86
CA GLU A 300 19.87 14.66 -6.09
C GLU A 300 20.62 15.61 -5.16
N LEU A 301 21.95 15.54 -5.12
CA LEU A 301 22.77 16.66 -4.63
C LEU A 301 22.74 17.87 -5.57
N MET A 302 22.05 17.79 -6.73
CA MET A 302 21.97 18.89 -7.70
C MET A 302 20.56 19.36 -8.09
N MET A 303 19.47 18.79 -7.55
CA MET A 303 18.11 19.27 -7.83
C MET A 303 17.24 19.14 -6.58
N ASN A 304 17.13 20.24 -5.82
CA ASN A 304 16.10 20.42 -4.80
C ASN A 304 14.72 20.33 -5.45
N HIS A 305 14.11 19.15 -5.48
CA HIS A 305 12.65 19.07 -5.49
C HIS A 305 12.17 19.19 -4.05
N LYS A 306 11.73 20.39 -3.69
CA LYS A 306 10.87 20.59 -2.52
C LYS A 306 9.77 19.54 -2.56
N ARG A 307 9.79 18.57 -1.63
CA ARG A 307 8.58 17.84 -1.24
C ARG A 307 7.53 18.89 -0.92
N ASN A 308 6.40 18.85 -1.62
CA ASN A 308 5.33 19.83 -1.44
C ASN A 308 4.72 19.63 -0.05
N THR A 309 5.18 20.39 0.94
CA THR A 309 4.67 20.43 2.33
C THR A 309 3.14 20.59 2.39
N GLN A 310 2.55 21.19 1.35
CA GLN A 310 1.11 21.34 1.21
C GLN A 310 0.36 20.01 0.95
N TYR A 311 0.98 19.05 0.24
CA TYR A 311 0.40 17.73 0.02
C TYR A 311 0.50 16.86 1.28
N GLU A 312 1.60 16.95 2.02
CA GLU A 312 1.83 16.22 3.27
C GLU A 312 0.78 16.61 4.34
N GLY A 313 0.57 17.92 4.54
CA GLY A 313 -0.46 18.42 5.46
C GLY A 313 -1.89 18.06 5.03
N ARG A 314 -2.18 18.05 3.72
CA ARG A 314 -3.50 17.63 3.20
C ARG A 314 -3.75 16.14 3.38
N VAL A 315 -2.77 15.29 3.14
CA VAL A 315 -2.89 13.83 3.36
C VAL A 315 -3.07 13.55 4.84
N LYS A 316 -2.29 14.21 5.72
CA LYS A 316 -2.45 14.10 7.18
C LYS A 316 -3.84 14.56 7.63
N ALA A 317 -4.32 15.70 7.15
CA ALA A 317 -5.65 16.21 7.47
C ALA A 317 -6.76 15.28 6.96
N ALA A 318 -6.68 14.82 5.71
CA ALA A 318 -7.63 13.88 5.12
C ALA A 318 -7.64 12.54 5.86
N MET A 319 -6.49 12.03 6.28
CA MET A 319 -6.41 10.80 7.08
C MET A 319 -6.95 10.98 8.49
N GLN A 320 -6.67 12.10 9.15
CA GLN A 320 -7.21 12.40 10.47
C GLN A 320 -8.73 12.60 10.41
N GLU A 321 -9.22 13.33 9.40
CA GLU A 321 -10.64 13.48 9.10
C GLU A 321 -11.27 12.14 8.77
N ARG A 322 -10.60 11.27 8.01
CA ARG A 322 -11.08 9.91 7.72
C ARG A 322 -11.15 9.05 8.96
N LYS A 323 -10.14 9.08 9.82
CA LYS A 323 -10.15 8.38 11.12
C LYS A 323 -11.30 8.87 11.98
N ASN A 324 -11.50 10.18 12.06
CA ASN A 324 -12.64 10.79 12.74
C ASN A 324 -13.98 10.40 12.11
N THR A 325 -14.06 10.34 10.78
CA THR A 325 -15.26 9.98 10.01
C THR A 325 -15.59 8.49 10.17
N VAL A 326 -14.58 7.62 10.19
CA VAL A 326 -14.74 6.19 10.44
C VAL A 326 -15.21 5.97 11.88
N GLU A 327 -14.63 6.67 12.85
CA GLU A 327 -15.08 6.64 14.24
C GLU A 327 -16.50 7.22 14.41
N HIS A 328 -16.84 8.29 13.69
CA HIS A 328 -18.19 8.84 13.65
C HIS A 328 -19.20 7.88 13.02
N LYS A 329 -18.90 7.34 11.84
CA LYS A 329 -19.75 6.33 11.18
C LYS A 329 -19.95 5.11 12.06
N LYS A 330 -18.91 4.64 12.76
CA LYS A 330 -19.05 3.56 13.74
C LYS A 330 -19.93 3.96 14.92
N ARG A 331 -19.78 5.17 15.46
CA ARG A 331 -20.61 5.68 16.56
C ARG A 331 -22.08 5.81 16.14
N GLU A 332 -22.36 6.43 14.99
CA GLU A 332 -23.71 6.52 14.42
C GLU A 332 -24.30 5.13 14.15
N MET A 333 -23.50 4.20 13.63
CA MET A 333 -23.95 2.83 13.39
C MET A 333 -24.26 2.09 14.70
N ILE A 334 -23.47 2.30 15.76
CA ILE A 334 -23.76 1.75 17.10
C ILE A 334 -25.06 2.32 17.63
N GLU A 335 -25.26 3.63 17.57
CA GLU A 335 -26.47 4.29 18.06
C GLU A 335 -27.71 3.84 17.27
N SER A 336 -27.63 3.88 15.94
CA SER A 336 -28.72 3.46 15.03
C SER A 336 -29.12 1.99 15.24
N LEU A 337 -28.16 1.07 15.24
CA LEU A 337 -28.43 -0.36 15.44
C LEU A 337 -28.96 -0.66 16.85
N SER A 338 -28.45 0.03 17.88
CA SER A 338 -28.92 -0.17 19.25
C SER A 338 -30.37 0.27 19.42
N VAL A 339 -30.74 1.42 18.83
CA VAL A 339 -32.12 1.95 18.86
C VAL A 339 -33.05 1.04 18.06
N GLU A 340 -32.66 0.62 16.86
CA GLU A 340 -33.47 -0.23 16.00
C GLU A 340 -33.76 -1.58 16.67
N ILE A 341 -32.75 -2.19 17.31
CA ILE A 341 -32.91 -3.47 18.00
C ILE A 341 -33.72 -3.35 19.29
N ALA A 342 -33.52 -2.28 20.05
CA ALA A 342 -34.34 -2.01 21.23
C ALA A 342 -35.83 -1.82 20.85
N ALA A 343 -36.09 -1.18 19.70
CA ALA A 343 -37.44 -0.97 19.19
C ALA A 343 -38.15 -2.27 18.75
N LEU A 344 -37.41 -3.33 18.43
CA LEU A 344 -38.00 -4.64 18.10
C LEU A 344 -38.69 -5.29 19.31
N GLY A 345 -38.36 -4.88 20.55
CA GLY A 345 -39.05 -5.34 21.76
C GLY A 345 -38.89 -6.83 22.09
N ILE A 346 -37.98 -7.53 21.42
CA ILE A 346 -37.77 -8.99 21.53
C ILE A 346 -36.89 -9.40 22.73
N PHE A 347 -36.19 -8.43 23.34
CA PHE A 347 -35.19 -8.64 24.39
C PHE A 347 -35.65 -8.01 25.70
N ASP A 348 -36.55 -8.69 26.40
CA ASP A 348 -37.20 -8.31 27.65
C ASP A 348 -36.28 -8.37 28.89
N SER A 349 -35.20 -9.15 28.84
CA SER A 349 -34.27 -9.35 29.96
C SER A 349 -32.95 -8.57 29.83
N LEU A 350 -32.78 -7.78 28.76
CA LEU A 350 -31.59 -6.98 28.51
C LEU A 350 -31.87 -5.49 28.70
N SER A 351 -30.96 -4.76 29.36
CA SER A 351 -31.06 -3.31 29.44
C SER A 351 -30.50 -2.63 28.18
N MET A 352 -30.87 -1.37 27.94
CA MET A 352 -30.36 -0.59 26.82
C MET A 352 -28.82 -0.50 26.84
N ASP A 353 -28.21 -0.37 28.02
CA ASP A 353 -26.75 -0.35 28.17
C ASP A 353 -26.08 -1.67 27.76
N GLU A 354 -26.76 -2.81 27.94
CA GLU A 354 -26.25 -4.11 27.54
C GLU A 354 -26.36 -4.32 26.03
N VAL A 355 -27.45 -3.84 25.43
CA VAL A 355 -27.62 -3.81 23.97
C VAL A 355 -26.57 -2.92 23.32
N ILE A 356 -26.33 -1.72 23.87
CA ILE A 356 -25.28 -0.81 23.37
C ILE A 356 -23.90 -1.44 23.50
N LYS A 357 -23.58 -2.08 24.64
CA LYS A 357 -22.29 -2.76 24.83
C LYS A 357 -22.08 -3.91 23.84
N ALA A 358 -23.09 -4.73 23.61
CA ALA A 358 -23.03 -5.82 22.65
C ALA A 358 -22.90 -5.31 21.20
N THR A 359 -23.66 -4.28 20.85
CA THR A 359 -23.61 -3.60 19.55
C THR A 359 -22.24 -2.99 19.30
N LYS A 360 -21.72 -2.26 20.29
CA LYS A 360 -20.36 -1.69 20.25
C LYS A 360 -19.31 -2.76 20.01
N LYS A 361 -19.37 -3.88 20.74
CA LYS A 361 -18.42 -5.00 20.60
C LYS A 361 -18.43 -5.61 19.18
N ILE A 362 -19.60 -5.70 18.54
CA ILE A 362 -19.74 -6.27 17.19
C ILE A 362 -19.34 -5.24 16.13
N VAL A 363 -19.80 -3.99 16.23
CA VAL A 363 -19.49 -2.91 15.29
C VAL A 363 -18.00 -2.54 15.29
N GLU A 364 -17.39 -2.42 16.47
CA GLU A 364 -15.94 -2.25 16.60
C GLU A 364 -15.17 -3.48 16.10
N GLY A 365 -15.88 -4.61 16.00
CA GLY A 365 -15.34 -5.86 15.50
C GLY A 365 -15.43 -6.09 13.99
N SER A 366 -16.31 -5.38 13.32
CA SER A 366 -16.52 -5.55 11.88
C SER A 366 -15.57 -4.65 11.08
N PRO A 367 -15.00 -5.14 9.95
CA PRO A 367 -14.32 -4.29 8.98
C PRO A 367 -15.19 -3.09 8.55
N THR A 368 -14.56 -1.97 8.19
CA THR A 368 -15.23 -0.71 7.83
C THR A 368 -16.20 -0.81 6.64
N ASN A 369 -16.12 -1.89 5.86
CA ASN A 369 -16.93 -2.14 4.67
C ASN A 369 -17.89 -3.33 4.83
N THR A 370 -18.15 -3.77 6.07
CA THR A 370 -19.06 -4.90 6.33
C THR A 370 -20.50 -4.48 6.11
N ASP A 371 -21.27 -5.29 5.38
CA ASP A 371 -22.69 -5.03 5.13
C ASP A 371 -23.47 -4.92 6.46
N ASN A 372 -24.24 -3.85 6.61
CA ASN A 372 -25.09 -3.59 7.77
C ASN A 372 -26.03 -4.76 8.08
N ASN A 373 -26.50 -5.49 7.06
CA ASN A 373 -27.37 -6.64 7.27
C ASN A 373 -26.63 -7.84 7.89
N GLN A 374 -25.33 -8.00 7.57
CA GLN A 374 -24.50 -9.04 8.18
C GLN A 374 -24.22 -8.71 9.65
N ILE A 375 -23.91 -7.44 9.95
CA ILE A 375 -23.72 -6.96 11.32
C ILE A 375 -25.00 -7.15 12.15
N LYS A 376 -26.18 -6.78 11.59
CA LYS A 376 -27.49 -6.99 12.23
C LYS A 376 -27.75 -8.44 12.57
N THR A 377 -27.48 -9.35 11.64
CA THR A 377 -27.73 -10.78 11.82
C THR A 377 -26.86 -11.35 12.95
N GLN A 378 -25.58 -10.99 12.97
CA GLN A 378 -24.65 -11.38 14.04
C GLN A 378 -25.07 -10.80 15.40
N LEU A 379 -25.51 -9.54 15.42
CA LEU A 379 -25.93 -8.85 16.62
C LEU A 379 -27.22 -9.43 17.22
N ILE A 380 -28.23 -9.70 16.40
CA ILE A 380 -29.48 -10.36 16.84
C ILE A 380 -29.18 -11.76 17.39
N SER A 381 -28.35 -12.55 16.69
CA SER A 381 -27.98 -13.89 17.16
C SER A 381 -27.28 -13.86 18.52
N ASN A 382 -26.36 -12.89 18.73
CA ASN A 382 -25.65 -12.73 20.00
C ASN A 382 -26.60 -12.30 21.13
N LEU A 383 -27.47 -11.33 20.86
CA LEU A 383 -28.43 -10.83 21.84
C LEU A 383 -29.48 -11.88 22.24
N ILE A 384 -29.91 -12.76 21.32
CA ILE A 384 -30.78 -13.91 21.65
C ILE A 384 -30.09 -14.82 22.67
N GLU A 385 -28.81 -15.14 22.45
CA GLU A 385 -28.05 -16.00 23.36
C GLU A 385 -27.87 -15.35 24.73
N MET A 386 -27.56 -14.05 24.77
CA MET A 386 -27.45 -13.27 26.01
C MET A 386 -28.79 -13.20 26.77
N ASN A 387 -29.90 -12.96 26.06
CA ASN A 387 -31.23 -12.87 26.66
C ASN A 387 -31.65 -14.21 27.26
N ASN A 388 -31.44 -15.32 26.54
CA ASN A 388 -31.77 -16.67 27.02
C ASN A 388 -30.94 -17.07 28.24
N ARG A 389 -29.64 -16.74 28.28
CA ARG A 389 -28.79 -17.00 29.45
C ARG A 389 -29.25 -16.25 30.69
N LYS A 390 -29.85 -15.06 30.53
CA LYS A 390 -30.42 -14.29 31.64
C LYS A 390 -31.80 -14.79 32.09
N LYS A 391 -32.62 -15.35 31.20
CA LYS A 391 -33.91 -15.95 31.57
C LYS A 391 -33.79 -17.24 32.39
N VAL A 392 -32.64 -17.91 32.31
CA VAL A 392 -32.36 -19.19 32.99
C VAL A 392 -31.70 -18.98 34.36
N LYS A 393 -31.27 -17.75 34.68
CA LYS A 393 -30.83 -17.34 36.02
C LYS A 393 -31.97 -16.64 36.75
#